data_AF-A0A0U3GIA7-F1
#
_entry.id   AF-A0A0U3GIA7-F1
#
_cell.length_a   1.000
_cell.length_b   1.000
_cell.length_c   1.000
_cell.angle_alpha   90.00
_cell.angle_beta   90.00
_cell.angle_gamma   90.00
#
_symmetry.space_group_name_H-M   'P 1'
#
loop_
_entity.id
_entity.type
_entity.pdbx_description
1 polymer ?
#
loop_
_entity_poly.entity_id
_entity_poly.type
_entity_poly.pdbx_seq_one_letter_code
_entity_poly.pdbx_strand_id
1 'polypeptide(L)'
;MREHPAPNPFAPVVRCAADLLAVVPHTLGYWPADSLVLLAAGGGTAGACVRVDLPAEAAPAAAAEHFVRELAELVGHDTLSDRVFVVVYTSAGAGPAGPAERAAAVLTLAEEAAARAGREVAARWVVAGEHWWPAEDPGDVQAVAGILDSAVNAALVASGSSWAAAPRRAMDHEYGALPAGTDRSAAAAARRWVREGRGTWHRLTRVHELLRLWDRVLAQVGGAGEDWLPRLLALDDDLLGCLAAGWTDPVLADLLLASCATGRPRTVGAAAALWAQLCDELPHEEPVPPSGAHGTPDGEPPGTGPAAAAGPTRRAPAGPAPALPAGPDTPGADPRPGPGEPGPDAGALILLTRVLAGEWERRPDWERLDALYRVLLALSWLLEPDEGTAAADPEGGPDPTALAGVLVGLAQLNRLRARGSHTAHFVRRATALVPGHPGALRVLRLAETRPVPRWARDRRTAWHG
;
A
#
# COMPACT_ATOMS: atom_id res chain seq x y z
N MET A 1 -35.88 10.86 -30.38
CA MET A 1 -35.24 12.15 -30.07
C MET A 1 -34.74 12.04 -28.64
N ARG A 2 -33.44 11.75 -28.44
CA ARG A 2 -32.86 11.62 -27.09
C ARG A 2 -32.62 13.03 -26.56
N GLU A 3 -33.41 13.45 -25.58
CA GLU A 3 -33.16 14.69 -24.85
C GLU A 3 -31.75 14.65 -24.28
N HIS A 4 -30.90 15.58 -24.72
CA HIS A 4 -29.63 15.82 -24.04
C HIS A 4 -29.96 16.50 -22.72
N PRO A 5 -29.47 16.00 -21.57
CA PRO A 5 -29.64 16.69 -20.31
C PRO A 5 -29.07 18.10 -20.45
N ALA A 6 -29.84 19.11 -20.03
CA ALA A 6 -29.35 20.48 -20.01
C ALA A 6 -28.05 20.52 -19.18
N PRO A 7 -26.98 21.19 -19.66
CA PRO A 7 -25.73 21.27 -18.92
C PRO A 7 -26.02 21.87 -17.54
N ASN A 8 -25.49 21.23 -16.49
CA ASN A 8 -25.64 21.69 -15.12
C ASN A 8 -25.15 23.15 -15.04
N PRO A 9 -26.01 24.12 -14.69
CA PRO A 9 -25.62 25.54 -14.64
C PRO A 9 -24.55 25.83 -13.58
N PHE A 10 -24.30 24.87 -12.67
CA PHE A 10 -23.27 24.94 -11.64
C PHE A 10 -22.01 24.14 -11.99
N ALA A 11 -21.90 23.58 -13.21
CA ALA A 11 -20.67 22.94 -13.64
C ALA A 11 -19.56 24.00 -13.77
N PRO A 12 -18.47 23.92 -13.00
CA PRO A 12 -17.38 24.87 -13.09
C PRO A 12 -16.76 24.85 -14.49
N VAL A 13 -16.65 26.03 -15.10
CA VAL A 13 -15.96 26.20 -16.39
C VAL A 13 -14.57 26.74 -16.10
N VAL A 14 -13.55 25.99 -16.51
CA VAL A 14 -12.14 26.42 -16.43
C VAL A 14 -11.92 27.59 -17.39
N ARG A 15 -11.48 28.75 -16.88
CA ARG A 15 -11.26 29.97 -17.68
C ARG A 15 -9.81 30.46 -17.66
N CYS A 16 -9.06 30.13 -16.61
CA CYS A 16 -7.68 30.53 -16.46
C CYS A 16 -6.80 29.39 -15.94
N ALA A 17 -5.49 29.63 -15.88
CA ALA A 17 -4.53 28.68 -15.31
C ALA A 17 -4.86 28.34 -13.85
N ALA A 18 -5.23 29.33 -13.03
CA ALA A 18 -5.58 29.10 -11.62
C ALA A 18 -6.79 28.16 -11.47
N ASP A 19 -7.81 28.29 -12.33
CA ASP A 19 -8.95 27.38 -12.36
C ASP A 19 -8.53 25.93 -12.70
N LEU A 20 -7.61 25.76 -13.65
CA LEU A 20 -7.11 24.44 -14.06
C LEU A 20 -6.27 23.82 -12.95
N LEU A 21 -5.40 24.60 -12.33
CA LEU A 21 -4.58 24.16 -11.20
C LEU A 21 -5.43 23.77 -9.98
N ALA A 22 -6.58 24.42 -9.77
CA ALA A 22 -7.53 24.06 -8.71
C ALA A 22 -8.14 22.66 -8.92
N VAL A 23 -8.27 22.17 -10.15
CA VAL A 23 -8.80 20.83 -10.42
C VAL A 23 -7.87 19.73 -9.89
N VAL A 24 -6.56 19.97 -9.85
CA VAL A 24 -5.55 18.98 -9.45
C VAL A 24 -5.79 18.43 -8.03
N PRO A 25 -5.79 19.24 -6.95
CA PRO A 25 -5.96 18.72 -5.60
C PRO A 25 -7.32 18.07 -5.38
N HIS A 26 -8.37 18.55 -6.04
CA HIS A 26 -9.70 17.96 -6.00
C HIS A 26 -9.79 16.61 -6.71
N THR A 27 -9.01 16.41 -7.77
CA THR A 27 -8.95 15.13 -8.49
C THR A 27 -8.09 14.11 -7.75
N LEU A 28 -7.02 14.57 -7.09
CA LEU A 28 -6.11 13.71 -6.33
C LEU A 28 -6.57 13.45 -4.89
N GLY A 29 -7.43 14.32 -4.33
CA GLY A 29 -7.83 14.31 -2.92
C GLY A 29 -6.82 14.96 -1.98
N TYR A 30 -5.72 15.52 -2.50
CA TYR A 30 -4.68 16.19 -1.72
C TYR A 30 -3.88 17.21 -2.52
N TRP A 31 -3.28 18.17 -1.82
CA TRP A 31 -2.29 19.07 -2.39
C TRP A 31 -1.00 18.31 -2.73
N PRO A 32 -0.57 18.28 -4.01
CA PRO A 32 0.62 17.54 -4.39
C PRO A 32 1.90 18.19 -3.83
N ALA A 33 2.89 17.35 -3.55
CA ALA A 33 4.21 17.77 -3.12
C ALA A 33 5.26 16.88 -3.80
N ASP A 34 6.36 17.49 -4.23
CA ASP A 34 7.49 16.86 -4.93
C ASP A 34 7.03 15.87 -6.00
N SER A 35 6.17 16.34 -6.90
CA SER A 35 5.56 15.51 -7.94
C SER A 35 5.32 16.22 -9.26
N LEU A 36 5.31 15.44 -10.33
CA LEU A 36 4.83 15.84 -11.65
C LEU A 36 3.37 15.38 -11.78
N VAL A 37 2.50 16.30 -12.21
CA VAL A 37 1.09 16.03 -12.52
C VAL A 37 0.85 16.27 -14.00
N LEU A 38 0.16 15.32 -14.63
CA LEU A 38 -0.29 15.36 -16.01
C LEU A 38 -1.82 15.36 -16.02
N LEU A 39 -2.42 16.39 -16.61
CA LEU A 39 -3.85 16.49 -16.85
C LEU A 39 -4.09 16.37 -18.35
N ALA A 40 -4.65 15.25 -18.78
CA ALA A 40 -5.06 15.07 -20.16
C ALA A 40 -6.39 15.81 -20.42
N ALA A 41 -6.58 16.31 -21.63
CA ALA A 41 -7.85 16.88 -22.06
C ALA A 41 -8.09 16.61 -23.55
N GLY A 42 -9.36 16.59 -23.96
CA GLY A 42 -9.76 16.41 -25.35
C GLY A 42 -11.25 16.64 -25.54
N GLY A 43 -11.66 17.13 -26.71
CA GLY A 43 -13.08 17.29 -27.07
C GLY A 43 -13.90 18.23 -26.15
N GLY A 44 -13.24 19.13 -25.41
CA GLY A 44 -13.89 20.02 -24.43
C GLY A 44 -14.11 19.39 -23.04
N THR A 45 -13.56 18.20 -22.79
CA THR A 45 -13.64 17.50 -21.49
C THR A 45 -12.27 17.25 -20.88
N ALA A 46 -12.19 17.26 -19.55
CA ALA A 46 -11.02 16.80 -18.83
C ALA A 46 -10.91 15.26 -18.94
N GLY A 47 -9.71 14.79 -19.27
CA GLY A 47 -9.34 13.38 -19.36
C GLY A 47 -8.68 12.89 -18.08
N ALA A 48 -7.71 11.97 -18.20
CA ALA A 48 -7.00 11.40 -17.07
C ALA A 48 -6.15 12.46 -16.33
N CYS A 49 -6.17 12.42 -14.99
CA CYS A 49 -5.23 13.13 -14.12
C CYS A 49 -4.27 12.12 -13.50
N VAL A 50 -2.98 12.22 -13.82
CA VAL A 50 -1.94 11.31 -13.35
C VAL A 50 -0.92 12.10 -12.54
N ARG A 51 -0.49 11.55 -11.40
CA ARG A 51 0.56 12.11 -10.56
C ARG A 51 1.67 11.10 -10.41
N VAL A 52 2.91 11.50 -10.67
CA VAL A 52 4.13 10.70 -10.43
C VAL A 52 5.08 11.45 -9.51
N ASP A 53 5.87 10.72 -8.72
CA ASP A 53 6.93 11.32 -7.91
C ASP A 53 8.03 11.90 -8.81
N LEU A 54 8.65 13.01 -8.38
CA LEU A 54 9.79 13.56 -9.11
C LEU A 54 10.99 12.61 -9.03
N PRO A 55 11.79 12.48 -10.10
CA PRO A 55 13.06 11.77 -10.02
C PRO A 55 13.98 12.42 -8.97
N ALA A 56 14.89 11.62 -8.42
CA ALA A 56 15.93 12.10 -7.53
C ALA A 56 16.85 13.09 -8.26
N GLU A 57 17.36 14.10 -7.55
CA GLU A 57 18.15 15.20 -8.14
C GLU A 57 19.43 14.74 -8.87
N ALA A 58 20.02 13.63 -8.43
CA ALA A 58 21.22 13.04 -9.03
C ALA A 58 20.91 11.74 -9.79
N ALA A 59 19.71 11.60 -10.37
CA ALA A 59 19.33 10.41 -11.11
C ALA A 59 20.27 10.17 -12.31
N PRO A 60 20.85 8.96 -12.47
CA PRO A 60 21.63 8.61 -13.67
C PRO A 60 20.79 8.75 -14.94
N ALA A 61 21.43 8.99 -16.09
CA ALA A 61 20.73 9.15 -17.38
C ALA A 61 19.79 7.98 -17.73
N ALA A 62 20.16 6.75 -17.36
CA ALA A 62 19.31 5.57 -17.55
C ALA A 62 18.00 5.63 -16.74
N ALA A 63 18.02 6.24 -15.56
CA ALA A 63 16.82 6.43 -14.74
C ALA A 63 15.91 7.53 -15.33
N ALA A 64 16.48 8.58 -15.90
CA ALA A 64 15.72 9.60 -16.62
C ALA A 64 15.02 9.01 -17.86
N GLU A 65 15.71 8.20 -18.66
CA GLU A 65 15.12 7.51 -19.82
C GLU A 65 13.99 6.55 -19.40
N HIS A 66 14.19 5.81 -18.29
CA HIS A 66 13.14 4.96 -17.73
C HIS A 66 11.90 5.77 -17.35
N PHE A 67 12.09 6.89 -16.66
CA PHE A 67 11.01 7.81 -16.27
C PHE A 67 10.25 8.36 -17.49
N VAL A 68 10.95 8.78 -18.55
CA VAL A 68 10.33 9.25 -19.79
C VAL A 68 9.51 8.15 -20.44
N ARG A 69 10.02 6.92 -20.49
CA ARG A 69 9.29 5.78 -21.05
C ARG A 69 8.01 5.47 -20.27
N GLU A 70 8.08 5.42 -18.94
CA GLU A 70 6.90 5.19 -18.10
C GLU A 70 5.85 6.30 -18.27
N LEU A 71 6.29 7.57 -18.32
CA LEU A 71 5.41 8.69 -18.59
C LEU A 71 4.76 8.60 -19.99
N ALA A 72 5.52 8.23 -21.01
CA ALA A 72 5.02 8.09 -22.37
C ALA A 72 3.96 6.98 -22.46
N GLU A 73 4.18 5.87 -21.76
CA GLU A 73 3.17 4.82 -21.63
C GLU A 73 1.91 5.34 -20.94
N LEU A 74 2.03 6.00 -19.78
CA LEU A 74 0.88 6.56 -19.04
C LEU A 74 0.05 7.53 -19.88
N VAL A 75 0.72 8.45 -20.57
CA VAL A 75 0.09 9.43 -21.46
C VAL A 75 -0.55 8.75 -22.67
N GLY A 76 0.10 7.72 -23.22
CA GLY A 76 -0.40 6.97 -24.39
C GLY A 76 -1.65 6.13 -24.13
N HIS A 77 -1.95 5.78 -22.87
CA HIS A 77 -3.16 5.00 -22.53
C HIS A 77 -4.46 5.80 -22.69
N ASP A 78 -4.42 7.13 -22.57
CA ASP A 78 -5.58 7.99 -22.81
C ASP A 78 -5.69 8.30 -24.31
N THR A 79 -6.53 7.55 -25.01
CA THR A 79 -6.77 7.69 -26.45
C THR A 79 -7.80 8.76 -26.81
N LEU A 80 -8.48 9.35 -25.81
CA LEU A 80 -9.54 10.33 -26.03
C LEU A 80 -9.04 11.77 -25.90
N SER A 81 -7.92 11.97 -25.21
CA SER A 81 -7.28 13.26 -25.03
C SER A 81 -6.29 13.57 -26.15
N ASP A 82 -6.34 14.78 -26.69
CA ASP A 82 -5.41 15.28 -27.73
C ASP A 82 -4.26 16.10 -27.13
N ARG A 83 -4.46 16.66 -25.94
CA ARG A 83 -3.51 17.54 -25.26
C ARG A 83 -3.28 17.14 -23.81
N VAL A 84 -2.12 17.52 -23.28
CA VAL A 84 -1.76 17.33 -21.88
C VAL A 84 -1.27 18.65 -21.29
N PHE A 85 -1.71 18.93 -20.07
CA PHE A 85 -1.22 20.01 -19.23
C PHE A 85 -0.27 19.42 -18.19
N VAL A 86 0.86 20.09 -17.98
CA VAL A 86 1.94 19.58 -17.13
C VAL A 86 2.17 20.52 -15.95
N VAL A 87 2.19 19.98 -14.74
CA VAL A 87 2.42 20.76 -13.52
C VAL A 87 3.48 20.11 -12.66
N VAL A 88 4.54 20.84 -12.32
CA VAL A 88 5.55 20.39 -11.35
C VAL A 88 5.25 21.02 -10.00
N TYR A 89 4.96 20.20 -9.00
CA TYR A 89 4.87 20.61 -7.60
C TYR A 89 6.20 20.31 -6.90
N THR A 90 6.81 21.30 -6.27
CA THR A 90 8.10 21.14 -5.58
C THR A 90 8.10 21.82 -4.20
N SER A 91 8.68 21.14 -3.21
CA SER A 91 8.81 21.61 -1.83
C SER A 91 10.14 22.35 -1.58
N ALA A 92 11.06 22.36 -2.55
CA ALA A 92 12.40 22.92 -2.37
C ALA A 92 12.33 24.45 -2.16
N GLY A 93 12.86 24.91 -1.03
CA GLY A 93 13.23 26.31 -0.83
C GLY A 93 14.52 26.64 -1.57
N ALA A 94 14.75 27.93 -1.83
CA ALA A 94 15.87 28.49 -2.59
C ALA A 94 17.28 28.02 -2.14
N GLY A 95 17.71 26.85 -2.63
CA GLY A 95 19.08 26.35 -2.58
C GLY A 95 19.93 26.81 -3.77
N PRO A 96 21.23 26.45 -3.82
CA PRO A 96 22.21 27.02 -4.77
C PRO A 96 21.98 26.60 -6.24
N ALA A 97 21.24 25.51 -6.50
CA ALA A 97 20.55 25.25 -7.77
C ALA A 97 19.05 25.42 -7.47
N GLY A 98 18.43 26.47 -7.99
CA GLY A 98 17.09 26.87 -7.55
C GLY A 98 16.01 25.83 -7.85
N PRO A 99 14.85 25.86 -7.15
CA PRO A 99 13.69 25.01 -7.43
C PRO A 99 13.23 25.05 -8.91
N ALA A 100 13.51 26.15 -9.59
CA ALA A 100 13.23 26.36 -11.00
C ALA A 100 14.06 25.48 -11.95
N GLU A 101 15.34 25.21 -11.65
CA GLU A 101 16.20 24.40 -12.53
C GLU A 101 15.78 22.93 -12.50
N ARG A 102 15.48 22.41 -11.30
CA ARG A 102 14.94 21.07 -11.14
C ARG A 102 13.59 20.91 -11.82
N ALA A 103 12.70 21.89 -11.64
CA ALA A 103 11.40 21.88 -12.31
C ALA A 103 11.55 21.92 -13.84
N ALA A 104 12.44 22.76 -14.37
CA ALA A 104 12.72 22.84 -15.80
C ALA A 104 13.24 21.50 -16.35
N ALA A 105 14.17 20.83 -15.66
CA ALA A 105 14.66 19.51 -16.07
C ALA A 105 13.54 18.47 -16.15
N VAL A 106 12.64 18.45 -15.16
CA VAL A 106 11.49 17.55 -15.14
C VAL A 106 10.49 17.87 -16.25
N LEU A 107 10.23 19.15 -16.52
CA LEU A 107 9.34 19.58 -17.60
C LEU A 107 9.86 19.11 -18.97
N THR A 108 11.18 19.20 -19.20
CA THR A 108 11.81 18.65 -20.42
C THR A 108 11.56 17.15 -20.57
N LEU A 109 11.67 16.37 -19.49
CA LEU A 109 11.37 14.93 -19.51
C LEU A 109 9.89 14.66 -19.82
N ALA A 110 8.98 15.48 -19.27
CA ALA A 110 7.55 15.36 -19.52
C ALA A 110 7.18 15.69 -20.97
N GLU A 111 7.83 16.69 -21.57
CA GLU A 111 7.68 17.04 -22.99
C GLU A 111 8.15 15.92 -23.90
N GLU A 112 9.30 15.34 -23.60
CA GLU A 112 9.82 14.19 -24.35
C GLU A 112 8.84 13.00 -24.28
N ALA A 113 8.30 12.73 -23.11
CA ALA A 113 7.31 11.67 -22.91
C ALA A 113 6.01 11.93 -23.71
N ALA A 114 5.50 13.16 -23.67
CA ALA A 114 4.31 13.54 -24.44
C ALA A 114 4.55 13.44 -25.96
N ALA A 115 5.72 13.86 -26.43
CA ALA A 115 6.11 13.74 -27.84
C ALA A 115 6.17 12.27 -28.29
N ARG A 116 6.77 11.38 -27.47
CA ARG A 116 6.79 9.93 -27.73
C ARG A 116 5.38 9.31 -27.77
N ALA A 117 4.45 9.83 -26.98
CA ALA A 117 3.05 9.41 -26.98
C ALA A 117 2.20 10.07 -28.08
N GLY A 118 2.77 10.97 -28.90
CA GLY A 118 2.02 11.72 -29.90
C GLY A 118 0.95 12.63 -29.29
N ARG A 119 1.28 13.30 -28.19
CA ARG A 119 0.42 14.28 -27.50
C ARG A 119 1.06 15.67 -27.50
N GLU A 120 0.22 16.69 -27.63
CA GLU A 120 0.63 18.08 -27.50
C GLU A 120 0.67 18.49 -26.02
N VAL A 121 1.77 19.12 -25.59
CA VAL A 121 1.83 19.78 -24.28
C VAL A 121 1.25 21.19 -24.43
N ALA A 122 0.04 21.40 -23.91
CA ALA A 122 -0.70 22.65 -24.12
C ALA A 122 -0.21 23.81 -23.24
N ALA A 123 0.20 23.51 -22.00
CA ALA A 123 0.79 24.48 -21.08
C ALA A 123 1.50 23.78 -19.92
N ARG A 124 2.43 24.51 -19.30
CA ARG A 124 3.32 24.02 -18.26
C ARG A 124 3.35 25.00 -17.09
N TRP A 125 3.26 24.49 -15.87
CA TRP A 125 3.35 25.30 -14.66
C TRP A 125 4.29 24.69 -13.64
N VAL A 126 4.86 25.55 -12.81
CA VAL A 126 5.59 25.17 -11.61
C VAL A 126 4.84 25.73 -10.42
N VAL A 127 4.61 24.90 -9.42
CA VAL A 127 4.02 25.26 -8.12
C VAL A 127 5.08 24.97 -7.05
N ALA A 128 5.54 26.01 -6.38
CA ALA A 128 6.60 25.94 -5.38
C ALA A 128 6.22 26.73 -4.13
N GLY A 129 5.93 26.00 -3.04
CA GLY A 129 5.43 26.59 -1.81
C GLY A 129 4.14 27.40 -2.04
N GLU A 130 4.17 28.69 -1.68
CA GLU A 130 3.03 29.61 -1.79
C GLU A 130 2.93 30.32 -3.16
N HIS A 131 3.78 29.96 -4.12
CA HIS A 131 3.85 30.61 -5.42
C HIS A 131 3.75 29.61 -6.57
N TRP A 132 3.33 30.11 -7.72
CA TRP A 132 3.33 29.37 -8.97
C TRP A 132 3.56 30.29 -10.16
N TRP A 133 4.04 29.75 -11.27
CA TRP A 133 4.32 30.50 -12.50
C TRP A 133 4.22 29.59 -13.73
N PRO A 134 3.90 30.14 -14.91
CA PRO A 134 4.02 29.42 -16.18
C PRO A 134 5.49 29.15 -16.49
N ALA A 135 5.80 27.98 -17.04
CA ALA A 135 7.19 27.62 -17.36
C ALA A 135 7.77 28.48 -18.50
N GLU A 136 6.90 28.96 -19.39
CA GLU A 136 7.25 29.84 -20.51
C GLU A 136 7.62 31.25 -20.05
N ASP A 137 7.08 31.70 -18.91
CA ASP A 137 7.37 33.00 -18.33
C ASP A 137 7.59 32.87 -16.81
N PRO A 138 8.78 32.43 -16.37
CA PRO A 138 9.10 32.29 -14.95
C PRO A 138 9.09 33.62 -14.17
N GLY A 139 9.02 34.76 -14.85
CA GLY A 139 8.89 36.08 -14.22
C GLY A 139 7.45 36.39 -13.79
N ASP A 140 6.44 35.73 -14.38
CA ASP A 140 5.03 35.88 -14.02
C ASP A 140 4.68 35.04 -12.78
N VAL A 141 5.28 35.43 -11.64
CA VAL A 141 5.07 34.75 -10.35
C VAL A 141 3.74 35.18 -9.75
N GLN A 142 2.88 34.19 -9.51
CA GLN A 142 1.54 34.34 -8.95
C GLN A 142 1.44 33.64 -7.59
N ALA A 143 0.52 34.09 -6.74
CA ALA A 143 0.27 33.48 -5.44
C ALA A 143 -0.64 32.24 -5.56
N VAL A 144 -0.35 31.20 -4.79
CA VAL A 144 -1.22 30.01 -4.67
C VAL A 144 -2.61 30.36 -4.14
N ALA A 145 -2.73 31.44 -3.35
CA ALA A 145 -4.03 31.98 -2.95
C ALA A 145 -4.97 32.21 -4.15
N GLY A 146 -4.45 32.59 -5.33
CA GLY A 146 -5.27 32.73 -6.54
C GLY A 146 -5.87 31.42 -7.05
N ILE A 147 -5.23 30.28 -6.80
CA ILE A 147 -5.77 28.94 -7.09
C ILE A 147 -6.89 28.61 -6.09
N LEU A 148 -6.65 28.87 -4.81
CA LEU A 148 -7.59 28.61 -3.71
C LEU A 148 -8.85 29.50 -3.79
N ASP A 149 -8.69 30.74 -4.23
CA ASP A 149 -9.78 31.71 -4.37
C ASP A 149 -10.45 31.64 -5.75
N SER A 150 -10.03 30.70 -6.61
CA SER A 150 -10.59 30.55 -7.96
C SER A 150 -12.08 30.14 -7.92
N ALA A 151 -12.83 30.56 -8.94
CA ALA A 151 -14.25 30.24 -9.05
C ALA A 151 -14.48 28.73 -9.17
N VAL A 152 -13.55 28.01 -9.82
CA VAL A 152 -13.59 26.55 -9.92
C VAL A 152 -13.35 25.88 -8.57
N ASN A 153 -12.37 26.32 -7.76
CA ASN A 153 -12.17 25.79 -6.42
C ASN A 153 -13.42 25.98 -5.54
N ALA A 154 -13.98 27.19 -5.53
CA ALA A 154 -15.20 27.49 -4.78
C ALA A 154 -16.39 26.61 -5.20
N ALA A 155 -16.57 26.37 -6.50
CA ALA A 155 -17.62 25.51 -7.03
C ALA A 155 -17.41 24.03 -6.68
N LEU A 156 -16.17 23.53 -6.74
CA LEU A 156 -15.82 22.16 -6.36
C LEU A 156 -16.06 21.92 -4.86
N VAL A 157 -15.67 22.87 -4.01
CA VAL A 157 -15.95 22.84 -2.57
C VAL A 157 -17.45 22.88 -2.28
N ALA A 158 -18.19 23.78 -2.92
CA ALA A 158 -19.65 23.85 -2.79
C ALA A 158 -20.36 22.57 -3.26
N SER A 159 -19.75 21.84 -4.21
CA SER A 159 -20.21 20.54 -4.68
C SER A 159 -19.79 19.37 -3.77
N GLY A 160 -19.19 19.66 -2.61
CA GLY A 160 -18.81 18.67 -1.60
C GLY A 160 -17.41 18.08 -1.78
N SER A 161 -16.58 18.61 -2.67
CA SER A 161 -15.21 18.15 -2.84
C SER A 161 -14.28 18.78 -1.79
N SER A 162 -13.45 17.98 -1.15
CA SER A 162 -12.43 18.41 -0.18
C SER A 162 -11.11 17.69 -0.42
N TRP A 163 -10.00 18.30 -0.05
CA TRP A 163 -8.66 17.72 -0.19
C TRP A 163 -7.80 18.06 1.03
N ALA A 164 -6.77 17.25 1.32
CA ALA A 164 -5.86 17.51 2.44
C ALA A 164 -4.53 18.15 1.99
N ALA A 165 -3.83 18.82 2.91
CA ALA A 165 -2.61 19.57 2.60
C ALA A 165 -1.38 18.73 2.15
N ALA A 166 -1.42 17.40 2.29
CA ALA A 166 -0.33 16.54 1.84
C ALA A 166 -0.85 15.13 1.50
N PRO A 167 -0.20 14.36 0.60
CA PRO A 167 -0.62 13.00 0.25
C PRO A 167 -0.69 12.08 1.48
N ARG A 168 0.34 12.13 2.35
CA ARG A 168 0.32 11.41 3.62
C ARG A 168 -0.85 11.85 4.48
N ARG A 169 -1.02 13.16 4.71
CA ARG A 169 -2.12 13.67 5.54
C ARG A 169 -3.50 13.39 4.98
N ALA A 170 -3.72 13.36 3.67
CA ALA A 170 -4.99 12.95 3.08
C ALA A 170 -5.28 11.49 3.31
N MET A 171 -4.27 10.64 3.15
CA MET A 171 -4.42 9.22 3.40
C MET A 171 -4.56 8.92 4.90
N ASP A 172 -3.77 9.57 5.74
CA ASP A 172 -3.86 9.45 7.20
C ASP A 172 -5.19 10.06 7.72
N HIS A 173 -5.74 11.09 7.06
CA HIS A 173 -7.06 11.65 7.38
C HIS A 173 -8.22 10.78 6.85
N GLU A 174 -8.10 10.19 5.66
CA GLU A 174 -9.08 9.22 5.11
C GLU A 174 -9.14 7.97 5.99
N TYR A 175 -7.99 7.55 6.52
CA TYR A 175 -7.91 6.37 7.34
C TYR A 175 -8.23 6.65 8.80
N GLY A 176 -7.90 7.84 9.30
CA GLY A 176 -8.12 8.22 10.68
C GLY A 176 -6.95 7.80 11.57
N ALA A 177 -7.14 7.98 12.87
CA ALA A 177 -6.17 7.65 13.91
C ALA A 177 -6.90 7.06 15.12
N LEU A 178 -6.14 6.47 16.03
CA LEU A 178 -6.69 6.05 17.33
C LEU A 178 -7.21 7.27 18.10
N PRO A 179 -8.24 7.10 18.94
CA PRO A 179 -8.64 8.12 19.90
C PRO A 179 -7.46 8.60 20.73
N ALA A 180 -7.36 9.90 20.97
CA ALA A 180 -6.30 10.47 21.79
C ALA A 180 -6.29 9.82 23.19
N GLY A 181 -5.10 9.47 23.70
CA GLY A 181 -4.94 8.81 25.00
C GLY A 181 -5.20 7.30 24.99
N THR A 182 -5.28 6.66 23.81
CA THR A 182 -5.29 5.20 23.70
C THR A 182 -3.93 4.63 24.12
N ASP A 183 -3.81 4.20 25.37
CA ASP A 183 -2.63 3.51 25.90
C ASP A 183 -2.80 1.99 25.75
N ARG A 184 -1.97 1.37 24.91
CA ARG A 184 -2.06 -0.05 24.55
C ARG A 184 -0.67 -0.66 24.40
N SER A 185 -0.54 -1.91 24.81
CA SER A 185 0.70 -2.69 24.73
C SER A 185 0.74 -3.69 23.57
N ALA A 186 -0.23 -3.60 22.64
CA ALA A 186 -0.33 -4.48 21.47
C ALA A 186 0.95 -4.53 20.62
N ALA A 187 1.68 -3.41 20.46
CA ALA A 187 2.98 -3.40 19.78
C ALA A 187 4.03 -4.26 20.49
N ALA A 188 4.10 -4.21 21.83
CA ALA A 188 5.01 -5.05 22.61
C ALA A 188 4.62 -6.54 22.50
N ALA A 189 3.33 -6.85 22.56
CA ALA A 189 2.83 -8.21 22.35
C ALA A 189 3.14 -8.72 20.93
N ALA A 190 2.96 -7.90 19.90
CA ALA A 190 3.30 -8.25 18.52
C ALA A 190 4.78 -8.60 18.38
N ARG A 191 5.69 -7.81 18.97
CA ARG A 191 7.14 -8.10 18.97
C ARG A 191 7.45 -9.45 19.63
N ARG A 192 6.80 -9.77 20.75
CA ARG A 192 6.92 -11.08 21.39
C ARG A 192 6.49 -12.20 20.45
N TRP A 193 5.29 -12.09 19.88
CA TRP A 193 4.74 -13.08 18.96
C TRP A 193 5.55 -13.26 17.68
N VAL A 194 6.09 -12.18 17.11
CA VAL A 194 7.00 -12.27 15.97
C VAL A 194 8.23 -13.10 16.33
N ARG A 195 8.85 -12.86 17.49
CA ARG A 195 10.02 -13.63 17.95
C ARG A 195 9.70 -15.09 18.24
N GLU A 196 8.64 -15.37 18.98
CA GLU A 196 8.28 -16.74 19.39
C GLU A 196 7.61 -17.55 18.25
N GLY A 197 7.00 -16.87 17.29
CA GLY A 197 6.35 -17.46 16.13
C GLY A 197 7.29 -17.78 14.96
N ARG A 198 8.54 -17.30 14.97
CA ARG A 198 9.47 -17.47 13.85
C ARG A 198 9.60 -18.94 13.46
N GLY A 199 9.33 -19.23 12.20
CA GLY A 199 9.45 -20.57 11.63
C GLY A 199 8.43 -21.59 12.16
N THR A 200 7.37 -21.16 12.84
CA THR A 200 6.30 -22.07 13.33
C THR A 200 4.92 -21.69 12.80
N TRP A 201 4.79 -20.55 12.11
CA TRP A 201 3.55 -20.11 11.46
C TRP A 201 2.98 -21.12 10.46
N HIS A 202 3.84 -21.98 9.87
CA HIS A 202 3.44 -22.99 8.90
C HIS A 202 2.82 -24.26 9.47
N ARG A 203 2.87 -24.45 10.79
CA ARG A 203 2.27 -25.62 11.42
C ARG A 203 0.76 -25.58 11.24
N LEU A 204 0.20 -26.63 10.62
CA LEU A 204 -1.21 -26.69 10.23
C LEU A 204 -2.17 -26.40 11.39
N THR A 205 -1.89 -26.94 12.58
CA THR A 205 -2.69 -26.69 13.79
C THR A 205 -2.77 -25.21 14.13
N ARG A 206 -1.62 -24.51 14.10
CA ARG A 206 -1.54 -23.07 14.35
C ARG A 206 -2.24 -22.26 13.26
N VAL A 207 -2.12 -22.65 11.99
CA VAL A 207 -2.84 -22.00 10.88
C VAL A 207 -4.35 -22.10 11.10
N HIS A 208 -4.87 -23.28 11.42
CA HIS A 208 -6.30 -23.48 11.69
C HIS A 208 -6.78 -22.65 12.87
N GLU A 209 -6.02 -22.62 13.97
CA GLU A 209 -6.37 -21.82 15.14
C GLU A 209 -6.37 -20.31 14.84
N LEU A 210 -5.36 -19.79 14.13
CA LEU A 210 -5.30 -18.38 13.71
C LEU A 210 -6.45 -18.01 12.78
N LEU A 211 -6.77 -18.86 11.80
CA LEU A 211 -7.93 -18.62 10.93
C LEU A 211 -9.25 -18.57 11.70
N ARG A 212 -9.42 -19.40 12.74
CA ARG A 212 -10.60 -19.35 13.64
C ARG A 212 -10.60 -18.11 14.53
N LEU A 213 -9.45 -17.66 15.02
CA LEU A 213 -9.33 -16.40 15.76
C LEU A 213 -9.73 -15.21 14.89
N TRP A 214 -9.20 -15.14 13.68
CA TRP A 214 -9.59 -14.15 12.68
C TRP A 214 -11.09 -14.21 12.38
N ASP A 215 -11.67 -15.39 12.19
CA ASP A 215 -13.11 -15.52 11.92
C ASP A 215 -13.97 -14.91 13.03
N ARG A 216 -13.63 -15.15 14.31
CA ARG A 216 -14.33 -14.55 15.45
C ARG A 216 -14.19 -13.03 15.48
N VAL A 217 -12.97 -12.51 15.32
CA VAL A 217 -12.72 -11.06 15.35
C VAL A 217 -13.42 -10.36 14.19
N LEU A 218 -13.36 -10.92 12.98
CA LEU A 218 -14.03 -10.37 11.80
C LEU A 218 -15.56 -10.38 11.96
N ALA A 219 -16.14 -11.43 12.54
CA ALA A 219 -17.57 -11.47 12.83
C ALA A 219 -17.99 -10.37 13.83
N GLN A 220 -17.19 -10.16 14.88
CA GLN A 220 -17.44 -9.12 15.88
C GLN A 220 -17.36 -7.71 15.29
N VAL A 221 -16.37 -7.45 14.43
CA VAL A 221 -16.16 -6.15 13.77
C VAL A 221 -17.18 -5.90 12.66
N GLY A 222 -17.49 -6.91 11.85
CA GLY A 222 -18.48 -6.81 10.77
C GLY A 222 -19.88 -6.50 11.28
N GLY A 223 -20.28 -7.10 12.41
CA GLY A 223 -21.58 -6.85 13.05
C GLY A 223 -21.68 -5.59 13.89
N ALA A 224 -20.64 -4.75 13.92
CA ALA A 224 -20.56 -3.58 14.83
C ALA A 224 -20.96 -2.25 14.20
N GLY A 225 -21.09 -2.16 12.87
CA GLY A 225 -21.40 -0.88 12.21
C GLY A 225 -20.34 0.18 12.51
N GLU A 226 -20.76 1.34 13.02
CA GLU A 226 -19.88 2.46 13.42
C GLU A 226 -19.10 2.19 14.71
N ASP A 227 -19.59 1.32 15.60
CA ASP A 227 -18.98 0.97 16.90
C ASP A 227 -17.83 -0.06 16.79
N TRP A 228 -17.35 -0.32 15.57
CA TRP A 228 -16.38 -1.38 15.31
C TRP A 228 -15.04 -1.13 16.01
N LEU A 229 -14.59 0.12 16.09
CA LEU A 229 -13.28 0.46 16.64
C LEU A 229 -13.26 0.27 18.18
N PRO A 230 -14.21 0.81 18.96
CA PRO A 230 -14.31 0.50 20.39
C PRO A 230 -14.39 -1.00 20.69
N ARG A 231 -15.16 -1.75 19.89
CA ARG A 231 -15.27 -3.21 20.07
C ARG A 231 -13.96 -3.95 19.80
N LEU A 232 -13.17 -3.48 18.84
CA LEU A 232 -11.85 -4.05 18.56
C LEU A 232 -10.85 -3.69 19.65
N LEU A 233 -10.85 -2.44 20.11
CA LEU A 233 -9.98 -1.97 21.19
C LEU A 233 -10.31 -2.61 22.55
N ALA A 234 -11.52 -3.16 22.73
CA ALA A 234 -11.88 -3.95 23.90
C ALA A 234 -11.23 -5.35 23.95
N LEU A 235 -10.65 -5.83 22.84
CA LEU A 235 -9.87 -7.08 22.85
C LEU A 235 -8.57 -6.93 23.64
N ASP A 236 -7.99 -8.03 24.09
CA ASP A 236 -6.74 -8.03 24.82
C ASP A 236 -5.53 -7.73 23.91
N ASP A 237 -4.50 -7.10 24.48
CA ASP A 237 -3.28 -6.74 23.74
C ASP A 237 -2.51 -7.95 23.23
N ASP A 238 -2.59 -9.09 23.92
CA ASP A 238 -1.92 -10.32 23.51
C ASP A 238 -2.51 -10.88 22.21
N LEU A 239 -3.83 -10.93 22.11
CA LEU A 239 -4.58 -11.30 20.91
C LEU A 239 -4.31 -10.32 19.78
N LEU A 240 -4.42 -9.00 19.99
CA LEU A 240 -4.13 -8.01 18.96
C LEU A 240 -2.69 -8.12 18.45
N GLY A 241 -1.73 -8.33 19.37
CA GLY A 241 -0.33 -8.58 19.03
C GLY A 241 -0.12 -9.86 18.25
N CYS A 242 -0.79 -10.96 18.63
CA CYS A 242 -0.74 -12.24 17.92
C CYS A 242 -1.28 -12.13 16.50
N LEU A 243 -2.43 -11.48 16.33
CA LEU A 243 -3.05 -11.24 15.02
C LEU A 243 -2.12 -10.41 14.11
N ALA A 244 -1.54 -9.33 14.64
CA ALA A 244 -0.56 -8.52 13.92
C ALA A 244 0.68 -9.33 13.52
N ALA A 245 1.24 -10.12 14.44
CA ALA A 245 2.41 -10.95 14.17
C ALA A 245 2.16 -12.03 13.11
N GLY A 246 0.94 -12.56 13.02
CA GLY A 246 0.56 -13.52 11.97
C GLY A 246 0.74 -12.98 10.54
N TRP A 247 0.65 -11.66 10.34
CA TRP A 247 0.88 -11.02 9.03
C TRP A 247 2.34 -10.98 8.59
N THR A 248 3.28 -11.36 9.47
CA THR A 248 4.68 -11.53 9.10
C THR A 248 4.91 -12.77 8.23
N ASP A 249 4.00 -13.74 8.28
CA ASP A 249 4.01 -14.89 7.38
C ASP A 249 3.18 -14.58 6.10
N PRO A 250 3.82 -14.50 4.93
CA PRO A 250 3.17 -14.08 3.71
C PRO A 250 2.14 -15.09 3.17
N VAL A 251 2.21 -16.37 3.60
CA VAL A 251 1.28 -17.42 3.20
C VAL A 251 0.05 -17.42 4.09
N LEU A 252 0.22 -17.24 5.41
CA LEU A 252 -0.91 -17.06 6.32
C LEU A 252 -1.74 -15.83 5.94
N ALA A 253 -1.08 -14.71 5.63
CA ALA A 253 -1.73 -13.50 5.11
C ALA A 253 -2.57 -13.79 3.86
N ASP A 254 -2.03 -14.56 2.92
CA ASP A 254 -2.68 -14.94 1.67
C ASP A 254 -3.86 -15.90 1.87
N LEU A 255 -3.72 -16.88 2.78
CA LEU A 255 -4.80 -17.79 3.20
C LEU A 255 -5.96 -17.01 3.82
N LEU A 256 -5.66 -16.05 4.70
CA LEU A 256 -6.66 -15.21 5.33
C LEU A 256 -7.39 -14.33 4.30
N LEU A 257 -6.66 -13.69 3.39
CA LEU A 257 -7.24 -12.88 2.31
C LEU A 257 -8.14 -13.71 1.41
N ALA A 258 -7.70 -14.90 0.99
CA ALA A 258 -8.51 -15.80 0.17
C ALA A 258 -9.73 -16.34 0.92
N SER A 259 -9.59 -16.63 2.21
CA SER A 259 -10.72 -17.01 3.07
C SER A 259 -11.77 -15.91 3.14
N CYS A 260 -11.32 -14.67 3.38
CA CYS A 260 -12.20 -13.51 3.44
C CYS A 260 -12.83 -13.19 2.09
N ALA A 261 -12.10 -13.28 0.98
CA ALA A 261 -12.64 -12.97 -0.34
C ALA A 261 -13.64 -14.02 -0.85
N THR A 262 -13.49 -15.29 -0.47
CA THR A 262 -14.29 -16.38 -1.04
C THR A 262 -15.39 -16.92 -0.13
N GLY A 263 -15.30 -16.70 1.19
CA GLY A 263 -16.21 -17.31 2.17
C GLY A 263 -16.10 -18.84 2.22
N ARG A 264 -14.94 -19.42 1.86
CA ARG A 264 -14.74 -20.88 1.74
C ARG A 264 -13.67 -21.41 2.70
N PRO A 265 -13.94 -21.43 4.02
CA PRO A 265 -12.94 -21.82 5.02
C PRO A 265 -12.43 -23.26 4.85
N ARG A 266 -13.27 -24.18 4.35
CA ARG A 266 -12.84 -25.57 4.05
C ARG A 266 -11.84 -25.65 2.91
N THR A 267 -12.05 -24.90 1.83
CA THR A 267 -11.11 -24.84 0.70
C THR A 267 -9.79 -24.22 1.13
N VAL A 268 -9.84 -23.16 1.94
CA VAL A 268 -8.63 -22.54 2.50
C VAL A 268 -7.90 -23.52 3.43
N GLY A 269 -8.60 -24.28 4.26
CA GLY A 269 -8.02 -25.33 5.10
C GLY A 269 -7.30 -26.41 4.29
N ALA A 270 -7.89 -26.86 3.18
CA ALA A 270 -7.25 -27.83 2.28
C ALA A 270 -5.95 -27.28 1.63
N ALA A 271 -5.95 -25.99 1.27
CA ALA A 271 -4.76 -25.31 0.76
C ALA A 271 -3.69 -25.14 1.86
N ALA A 272 -4.09 -24.83 3.09
CA ALA A 272 -3.21 -24.76 4.25
C ALA A 272 -2.57 -26.11 4.56
N ALA A 273 -3.34 -27.21 4.50
CA ALA A 273 -2.84 -28.57 4.70
C ALA A 273 -1.78 -28.95 3.67
N LEU A 274 -2.02 -28.63 2.39
CA LEU A 274 -1.03 -28.86 1.33
C LEU A 274 0.23 -28.02 1.55
N TRP A 275 0.09 -26.75 1.92
CA TRP A 275 1.25 -25.90 2.17
C TRP A 275 2.08 -26.37 3.38
N ALA A 276 1.43 -26.76 4.48
CA ALA A 276 2.11 -27.32 5.64
C ALA A 276 2.89 -28.59 5.25
N GLN A 277 2.28 -29.48 4.47
CA GLN A 277 2.94 -30.67 3.92
C GLN A 277 4.18 -30.29 3.08
N LEU A 278 4.06 -29.33 2.17
CA LEU A 278 5.20 -28.88 1.35
C LEU A 278 6.33 -28.29 2.21
N CYS A 279 6.01 -27.59 3.31
CA CYS A 279 7.01 -27.08 4.23
C CYS A 279 7.72 -28.19 5.03
N ASP A 280 7.00 -29.24 5.41
CA ASP A 280 7.54 -30.39 6.15
C ASP A 280 8.36 -31.33 5.25
N GLU A 281 8.04 -31.39 3.94
CA GLU A 281 8.75 -32.20 2.94
C GLU A 281 10.03 -31.55 2.41
N LEU A 282 10.24 -30.25 2.62
CA LEU A 282 11.50 -29.60 2.23
C LEU A 282 12.63 -30.13 3.12
N PRO A 283 13.68 -30.75 2.55
CA PRO A 283 14.82 -31.18 3.35
C PRO A 283 15.37 -29.98 4.11
N HIS A 284 15.65 -30.15 5.40
CA HIS A 284 16.50 -29.20 6.11
C HIS A 284 17.78 -29.09 5.30
N GLU A 285 18.03 -27.93 4.68
CA GLU A 285 19.31 -27.69 4.01
C GLU A 285 20.41 -27.95 5.05
N GLU A 286 21.11 -29.08 4.92
CA GLU A 286 22.36 -29.27 5.62
C GLU A 286 23.28 -28.16 5.16
N PRO A 287 23.92 -27.42 6.09
CA PRO A 287 24.82 -26.35 5.71
C PRO A 287 25.91 -26.95 4.83
N VAL A 288 25.94 -26.53 3.56
CA VAL A 288 27.05 -26.83 2.65
C VAL A 288 28.31 -26.31 3.37
N PRO A 289 29.25 -27.17 3.78
CA PRO A 289 30.47 -26.69 4.38
C PRO A 289 31.17 -25.78 3.36
N PRO A 290 31.74 -24.64 3.78
CA PRO A 290 32.47 -23.78 2.88
C PRO A 290 33.55 -24.64 2.19
N SER A 291 33.42 -24.81 0.88
CA SER A 291 34.40 -25.53 0.08
C SER A 291 35.74 -24.80 0.23
N GLY A 292 36.62 -25.39 1.03
CA GLY A 292 37.95 -24.87 1.27
C GLY A 292 38.86 -25.13 0.07
N ALA A 293 39.60 -24.09 -0.27
CA ALA A 293 40.96 -24.12 -0.80
C ALA A 293 41.22 -24.71 -2.20
N HIS A 294 41.29 -23.80 -3.18
CA HIS A 294 42.46 -23.76 -4.04
C HIS A 294 43.29 -22.54 -3.63
N GLY A 295 44.47 -22.81 -3.07
CA GLY A 295 45.33 -21.82 -2.46
C GLY A 295 46.28 -21.13 -3.44
N THR A 296 46.80 -20.00 -2.99
CA THR A 296 48.22 -19.61 -3.07
C THR A 296 48.49 -18.53 -2.01
N PRO A 297 49.76 -18.39 -1.56
CA PRO A 297 50.08 -17.84 -0.25
C PRO A 297 50.58 -16.38 -0.26
N ASP A 298 50.54 -15.82 0.94
CA ASP A 298 51.39 -14.76 1.53
C ASP A 298 51.15 -13.27 1.22
N GLY A 299 50.74 -12.56 2.29
CA GLY A 299 50.86 -11.11 2.44
C GLY A 299 49.89 -10.49 3.46
N GLU A 300 50.22 -10.50 4.75
CA GLU A 300 49.58 -9.71 5.85
C GLU A 300 50.44 -8.46 6.18
N PRO A 301 50.02 -7.47 7.01
CA PRO A 301 48.75 -6.69 7.18
C PRO A 301 49.10 -5.16 7.34
N PRO A 302 48.38 -4.21 8.04
CA PRO A 302 47.06 -4.20 8.72
C PRO A 302 46.16 -2.95 8.46
N GLY A 303 44.90 -3.00 8.92
CA GLY A 303 44.02 -1.82 9.02
C GLY A 303 42.55 -2.15 9.33
N THR A 304 42.27 -2.50 10.58
CA THR A 304 40.98 -2.93 11.12
C THR A 304 39.99 -1.78 11.36
N GLY A 305 38.79 -1.88 10.77
CA GLY A 305 37.57 -1.19 11.20
C GLY A 305 36.38 -2.15 11.10
N PRO A 306 35.45 -2.21 12.07
CA PRO A 306 34.46 -3.27 12.12
C PRO A 306 33.31 -2.97 11.14
N ALA A 307 33.32 -3.63 9.98
CA ALA A 307 32.11 -3.81 9.19
C ALA A 307 31.31 -4.97 9.80
N ALA A 308 30.21 -4.66 10.48
CA ALA A 308 29.24 -5.65 10.95
C ALA A 308 28.52 -6.28 9.75
N ALA A 309 29.16 -7.29 9.15
CA ALA A 309 28.51 -8.20 8.23
C ALA A 309 27.55 -9.09 9.03
N ALA A 310 26.25 -8.89 8.83
CA ALA A 310 25.22 -9.79 9.34
C ALA A 310 25.38 -11.16 8.68
N GLY A 311 26.06 -12.08 9.37
CA GLY A 311 26.15 -13.48 8.96
C GLY A 311 24.78 -14.17 9.06
N PRO A 312 24.57 -15.28 8.31
CA PRO A 312 23.33 -16.04 8.38
C PRO A 312 23.17 -16.60 9.80
N THR A 313 22.15 -16.11 10.51
CA THR A 313 21.80 -16.56 11.86
C THR A 313 21.38 -18.04 11.83
N ARG A 314 22.11 -18.86 12.62
CA ARG A 314 21.76 -20.23 12.99
C ARG A 314 20.26 -20.36 13.31
N ARG A 315 19.55 -21.25 12.62
CA ARG A 315 18.21 -21.69 13.03
C ARG A 315 18.38 -22.70 14.17
N ALA A 316 18.14 -22.27 15.41
CA ALA A 316 18.11 -23.18 16.56
C ALA A 316 16.99 -24.23 16.37
N PRO A 317 17.14 -25.46 16.89
CA PRO A 317 16.08 -26.46 16.83
C PRO A 317 14.82 -25.90 17.49
N ALA A 318 13.69 -25.97 16.77
CA ALA A 318 12.43 -25.37 17.18
C ALA A 318 11.91 -26.04 18.46
N GLY A 319 11.93 -25.31 19.58
CA GLY A 319 11.20 -25.69 20.79
C GLY A 319 9.69 -25.80 20.54
N PRO A 320 8.91 -26.27 21.54
CA PRO A 320 7.45 -26.24 21.45
C PRO A 320 7.00 -24.80 21.18
N ALA A 321 6.16 -24.61 20.16
CA ALA A 321 5.66 -23.29 19.80
C ALA A 321 4.68 -22.81 20.89
N PRO A 322 4.66 -21.52 21.25
CA PRO A 322 3.75 -21.02 22.29
C PRO A 322 2.28 -21.27 21.94
N ALA A 323 1.44 -21.52 22.94
CA ALA A 323 0.00 -21.65 22.75
C ALA A 323 -0.60 -20.29 22.38
N LEU A 324 -1.47 -20.26 21.36
CA LEU A 324 -2.15 -19.03 20.94
C LEU A 324 -3.07 -18.47 22.04
N PRO A 325 -3.31 -17.15 22.07
CA PRO A 325 -4.19 -16.54 23.05
C PRO A 325 -5.63 -17.04 22.91
N ALA A 326 -6.34 -17.10 24.03
CA ALA A 326 -7.76 -17.40 24.02
C ALA A 326 -8.49 -16.24 23.32
N GLY A 327 -9.13 -16.53 22.18
CA GLY A 327 -9.96 -15.51 21.51
C GLY A 327 -11.23 -15.19 22.33
N PRO A 328 -11.99 -14.16 21.92
CA PRO A 328 -13.15 -13.67 22.68
C PRO A 328 -14.14 -14.80 23.01
N ASP A 329 -14.62 -14.80 24.26
CA ASP A 329 -15.53 -15.81 24.80
C ASP A 329 -16.88 -15.78 24.07
N THR A 330 -17.26 -16.91 23.47
CA THR A 330 -18.66 -17.21 23.18
C THR A 330 -19.15 -18.14 24.29
N PRO A 331 -20.14 -17.75 25.11
CA PRO A 331 -20.71 -18.66 26.09
C PRO A 331 -21.34 -19.87 25.37
N GLY A 332 -20.78 -21.07 25.58
CA GLY A 332 -21.47 -22.34 25.26
C GLY A 332 -21.10 -23.06 23.95
N ALA A 333 -20.04 -22.67 23.23
CA ALA A 333 -19.58 -23.46 22.07
C ALA A 333 -18.55 -24.52 22.48
N ASP A 334 -19.05 -25.67 22.95
CA ASP A 334 -18.27 -26.90 23.15
C ASP A 334 -17.52 -27.27 21.84
N PRO A 335 -16.19 -27.49 21.84
CA PRO A 335 -15.43 -27.78 20.62
C PRO A 335 -15.66 -29.24 20.23
N ARG A 336 -16.86 -29.55 19.72
CA ARG A 336 -17.07 -30.84 19.07
C ARG A 336 -16.25 -30.86 17.78
N PRO A 337 -15.39 -31.88 17.55
CA PRO A 337 -14.72 -32.04 16.29
C PRO A 337 -15.79 -32.18 15.20
N GLY A 338 -15.90 -31.16 14.35
CA GLY A 338 -16.71 -31.23 13.15
C GLY A 338 -16.22 -32.33 12.19
N PRO A 339 -16.98 -32.63 11.13
CA PRO A 339 -16.60 -33.64 10.14
C PRO A 339 -15.16 -33.36 9.64
N GLY A 340 -14.37 -34.43 9.49
CA GLY A 340 -12.90 -34.43 9.44
C GLY A 340 -12.23 -33.27 8.72
N GLU A 341 -11.08 -32.84 9.25
CA GLU A 341 -10.28 -31.78 8.65
C GLU A 341 -9.98 -32.10 7.17
N PRO A 342 -10.18 -31.12 6.27
CA PRO A 342 -9.96 -31.36 4.85
C PRO A 342 -8.49 -31.71 4.60
N GLY A 343 -8.25 -32.80 3.86
CA GLY A 343 -6.92 -33.19 3.43
C GLY A 343 -6.29 -32.20 2.44
N PRO A 344 -4.98 -32.36 2.15
CA PRO A 344 -4.26 -31.49 1.22
C PRO A 344 -4.85 -31.55 -0.20
N ASP A 345 -5.08 -30.38 -0.81
CA ASP A 345 -5.67 -30.27 -2.16
C ASP A 345 -4.96 -29.20 -3.02
N ALA A 346 -4.32 -29.65 -4.10
CA ALA A 346 -3.64 -28.77 -5.06
C ALA A 346 -4.62 -27.84 -5.81
N GLY A 347 -5.84 -28.30 -6.08
CA GLY A 347 -6.89 -27.48 -6.69
C GLY A 347 -7.28 -26.30 -5.81
N ALA A 348 -7.28 -26.49 -4.49
CA ALA A 348 -7.54 -25.43 -3.52
C ALA A 348 -6.44 -24.35 -3.52
N LEU A 349 -5.16 -24.75 -3.62
CA LEU A 349 -4.04 -23.82 -3.70
C LEU A 349 -4.02 -23.01 -5.01
N ILE A 350 -4.36 -23.65 -6.14
CA ILE A 350 -4.52 -22.98 -7.43
C ILE A 350 -5.66 -21.96 -7.35
N LEU A 351 -6.80 -22.32 -6.74
CA LEU A 351 -7.92 -21.41 -6.56
C LEU A 351 -7.51 -20.17 -5.74
N LEU A 352 -6.79 -20.37 -4.64
CA LEU A 352 -6.28 -19.28 -3.80
C LEU A 352 -5.37 -18.33 -4.61
N THR A 353 -4.45 -18.88 -5.40
CA THR A 353 -3.57 -18.09 -6.27
C THR A 353 -4.38 -17.25 -7.26
N ARG A 354 -5.45 -17.82 -7.86
CA ARG A 354 -6.34 -17.07 -8.78
C ARG A 354 -7.08 -15.94 -8.07
N VAL A 355 -7.54 -16.16 -6.84
CA VAL A 355 -8.16 -15.10 -6.03
C VAL A 355 -7.17 -13.97 -5.79
N LEU A 356 -5.98 -14.28 -5.27
CA LEU A 356 -4.96 -13.28 -4.99
C LEU A 356 -4.49 -12.56 -6.25
N ALA A 357 -4.45 -13.23 -7.40
CA ALA A 357 -4.06 -12.61 -8.64
C ALA A 357 -5.18 -11.81 -9.33
N GLY A 358 -6.35 -11.67 -8.70
CA GLY A 358 -7.45 -10.88 -9.27
C GLY A 358 -8.29 -11.62 -10.31
N GLU A 359 -8.18 -12.94 -10.42
CA GLU A 359 -8.83 -13.76 -11.46
C GLU A 359 -10.06 -14.53 -10.99
N TRP A 360 -10.55 -14.20 -9.80
CA TRP A 360 -11.80 -14.75 -9.30
C TRP A 360 -12.97 -14.18 -10.11
N GLU A 361 -13.79 -15.04 -10.69
CA GLU A 361 -14.89 -14.61 -11.56
C GLU A 361 -16.16 -14.24 -10.78
N ARG A 362 -16.22 -14.58 -9.49
CA ARG A 362 -17.38 -14.28 -8.64
C ARG A 362 -17.14 -12.99 -7.85
N ARG A 363 -18.23 -12.39 -7.37
CA ARG A 363 -18.19 -11.27 -6.43
C ARG A 363 -17.44 -11.71 -5.15
N PRO A 364 -16.37 -11.02 -4.75
CA PRO A 364 -15.75 -11.22 -3.44
C PRO A 364 -16.75 -10.93 -2.31
N ASP A 365 -16.57 -11.58 -1.16
CA ASP A 365 -17.30 -11.21 0.05
C ASP A 365 -16.74 -9.88 0.60
N TRP A 366 -17.31 -8.79 0.07
CA TRP A 366 -16.87 -7.43 0.37
C TRP A 366 -17.11 -7.05 1.82
N GLU A 367 -18.21 -7.49 2.44
CA GLU A 367 -18.49 -7.20 3.85
C GLU A 367 -17.38 -7.76 4.74
N ARG A 368 -16.95 -8.99 4.47
CA ARG A 368 -15.86 -9.62 5.21
C ARG A 368 -14.50 -9.00 4.93
N LEU A 369 -14.21 -8.63 3.68
CA LEU A 369 -12.99 -7.90 3.32
C LEU A 369 -12.96 -6.48 3.93
N ASP A 370 -14.11 -5.83 4.11
CA ASP A 370 -14.22 -4.52 4.75
C ASP A 370 -14.01 -4.63 6.26
N ALA A 371 -14.53 -5.68 6.91
CA ALA A 371 -14.20 -5.99 8.30
C ALA A 371 -12.70 -6.24 8.47
N LEU A 372 -12.09 -7.01 7.56
CA LEU A 372 -10.64 -7.26 7.60
C LEU A 372 -9.85 -5.97 7.45
N TYR A 373 -10.23 -5.13 6.49
CA TYR A 373 -9.63 -3.83 6.27
C TYR A 373 -9.65 -2.96 7.54
N ARG A 374 -10.79 -2.87 8.23
CA ARG A 374 -10.93 -2.14 9.50
C ARG A 374 -10.00 -2.67 10.58
N VAL A 375 -9.91 -3.99 10.75
CA VAL A 375 -8.99 -4.60 11.73
C VAL A 375 -7.55 -4.29 11.40
N LEU A 376 -7.11 -4.48 10.16
CA LEU A 376 -5.72 -4.19 9.77
C LEU A 376 -5.39 -2.70 9.92
N LEU A 377 -6.35 -1.83 9.65
CA LEU A 377 -6.16 -0.40 9.79
C LEU A 377 -5.93 -0.02 11.28
N ALA A 378 -6.75 -0.54 12.18
CA ALA A 378 -6.55 -0.33 13.61
C ALA A 378 -5.26 -0.96 14.14
N LEU A 379 -4.90 -2.16 13.66
CA LEU A 379 -3.61 -2.77 13.98
C LEU A 379 -2.45 -1.90 13.48
N SER A 380 -2.56 -1.28 12.32
CA SER A 380 -1.50 -0.38 11.84
C SER A 380 -1.28 0.78 12.79
N TRP A 381 -2.34 1.41 13.31
CA TRP A 381 -2.21 2.48 14.30
C TRP A 381 -1.62 2.02 15.63
N LEU A 382 -2.03 0.84 16.12
CA LEU A 382 -1.53 0.28 17.38
C LEU A 382 -0.05 -0.10 17.32
N LEU A 383 0.50 -0.28 16.12
CA LEU A 383 1.87 -0.68 15.89
C LEU A 383 2.78 0.47 15.48
N GLU A 384 2.22 1.66 15.16
CA GLU A 384 3.03 2.84 14.87
C GLU A 384 3.90 3.19 16.09
N PRO A 385 5.19 3.46 15.91
CA PRO A 385 6.07 3.84 17.00
C PRO A 385 5.66 5.22 17.54
N ASP A 386 5.53 5.34 18.86
CA ASP A 386 5.37 6.66 19.49
C ASP A 386 6.60 7.53 19.19
N GLU A 387 6.37 8.75 18.69
CA GLU A 387 7.43 9.72 18.33
C GLU A 387 8.41 10.00 19.50
N GLY A 388 8.03 9.70 20.74
CA GLY A 388 8.84 9.87 21.95
C GLY A 388 9.63 8.65 22.47
N THR A 389 9.42 7.43 21.95
CA THR A 389 10.01 6.20 22.52
C THR A 389 11.20 5.63 21.74
N ALA A 390 11.53 6.20 20.58
CA ALA A 390 12.59 5.71 19.68
C ALA A 390 14.03 5.74 20.25
N ALA A 391 14.25 6.36 21.42
CA ALA A 391 15.59 6.61 21.96
C ALA A 391 16.05 5.64 23.06
N ALA A 392 15.22 4.70 23.54
CA ALA A 392 15.48 4.03 24.83
C ALA A 392 16.11 2.63 24.78
N ASP A 393 16.21 1.93 23.64
CA ASP A 393 16.78 0.57 23.62
C ASP A 393 17.45 0.19 22.28
N PRO A 394 18.79 0.12 22.19
CA PRO A 394 19.50 -0.24 20.97
C PRO A 394 19.48 -1.76 20.65
N GLU A 395 19.09 -2.63 21.59
CA GLU A 395 18.84 -4.06 21.34
C GLU A 395 17.34 -4.42 21.33
N GLY A 396 16.49 -3.53 21.87
CA GLY A 396 15.02 -3.64 21.96
C GLY A 396 14.24 -2.61 21.11
N GLY A 397 14.85 -2.08 20.06
CA GLY A 397 14.19 -1.15 19.12
C GLY A 397 12.89 -1.71 18.52
N PRO A 398 12.03 -0.85 17.94
CA PRO A 398 10.78 -1.31 17.35
C PRO A 398 11.08 -2.30 16.23
N ASP A 399 10.74 -3.60 16.39
CA ASP A 399 10.74 -4.57 15.30
C ASP A 399 9.59 -4.20 14.35
N PRO A 400 9.88 -3.62 13.17
CA PRO A 400 8.86 -3.06 12.31
C PRO A 400 8.20 -4.16 11.45
N THR A 401 8.61 -5.43 11.60
CA THR A 401 8.17 -6.54 10.75
C THR A 401 6.66 -6.75 10.82
N ALA A 402 6.07 -6.67 12.02
CA ALA A 402 4.61 -6.81 12.19
C ALA A 402 3.85 -5.68 11.48
N LEU A 403 4.27 -4.42 11.68
CA LEU A 403 3.68 -3.26 11.02
C LEU A 403 3.83 -3.36 9.50
N ALA A 404 5.02 -3.70 9.00
CA ALA A 404 5.25 -3.91 7.58
C ALA A 404 4.33 -4.99 6.99
N GLY A 405 4.16 -6.13 7.67
CA GLY A 405 3.23 -7.18 7.27
C GLY A 405 1.77 -6.71 7.20
N VAL A 406 1.31 -5.98 8.22
CA VAL A 406 -0.04 -5.38 8.26
C VAL A 406 -0.25 -4.38 7.11
N LEU A 407 0.74 -3.52 6.86
CA LEU A 407 0.72 -2.56 5.74
C LEU A 407 0.69 -3.27 4.38
N VAL A 408 1.41 -4.39 4.21
CA VAL A 408 1.29 -5.22 2.99
C VAL A 408 -0.12 -5.79 2.85
N GLY A 409 -0.76 -6.21 3.93
CA GLY A 409 -2.16 -6.63 3.93
C GLY A 409 -3.11 -5.52 3.46
N LEU A 410 -2.95 -4.31 4.00
CA LEU A 410 -3.70 -3.12 3.57
C LEU A 410 -3.45 -2.78 2.10
N ALA A 411 -2.20 -2.90 1.62
CA ALA A 411 -1.87 -2.70 0.21
C ALA A 411 -2.62 -3.69 -0.67
N GLN A 412 -2.57 -4.98 -0.32
CA GLN A 412 -3.23 -6.03 -1.10
C GLN A 412 -4.75 -5.84 -1.12
N LEU A 413 -5.38 -5.49 0.00
CA LEU A 413 -6.82 -5.17 0.05
C LEU A 413 -7.18 -4.00 -0.86
N ASN A 414 -6.40 -2.92 -0.84
CA ASN A 414 -6.62 -1.78 -1.73
C ASN A 414 -6.44 -2.15 -3.21
N ARG A 415 -5.52 -3.07 -3.52
CA ARG A 415 -5.39 -3.62 -4.88
C ARG A 415 -6.62 -4.41 -5.29
N LEU A 416 -7.18 -5.23 -4.39
CA LEU A 416 -8.44 -5.96 -4.64
C LEU A 416 -9.60 -4.97 -4.92
N ARG A 417 -9.60 -3.81 -4.26
CA ARG A 417 -10.58 -2.71 -4.47
C ARG A 417 -10.26 -1.82 -5.69
N ALA A 418 -9.23 -2.14 -6.47
CA ALA A 418 -8.73 -1.32 -7.59
C ALA A 418 -8.32 0.12 -7.20
N ARG A 419 -7.87 0.31 -5.95
CA ARG A 419 -7.33 1.58 -5.44
C ARG A 419 -5.80 1.60 -5.55
N GLY A 420 -5.31 1.85 -6.77
CA GLY A 420 -3.87 1.78 -7.10
C GLY A 420 -3.00 2.74 -6.29
N SER A 421 -3.42 4.00 -6.13
CA SER A 421 -2.70 5.01 -5.33
C SER A 421 -2.53 4.58 -3.86
N HIS A 422 -3.58 4.01 -3.28
CA HIS A 422 -3.59 3.51 -1.91
C HIS A 422 -2.72 2.27 -1.74
N THR A 423 -2.77 1.37 -2.73
CA THR A 423 -1.87 0.21 -2.81
C THR A 423 -0.41 0.66 -2.76
N ALA A 424 -0.04 1.62 -3.62
CA ALA A 424 1.32 2.13 -3.71
C ALA A 424 1.77 2.81 -2.41
N HIS A 425 0.90 3.58 -1.74
CA HIS A 425 1.22 4.17 -0.43
C HIS A 425 1.58 3.13 0.61
N PHE A 426 0.74 2.11 0.79
CA PHE A 426 0.98 1.09 1.81
C PHE A 426 2.20 0.23 1.50
N VAL A 427 2.42 -0.10 0.23
CA VAL A 427 3.67 -0.76 -0.22
C VAL A 427 4.89 0.09 0.14
N ARG A 428 4.89 1.39 -0.22
CA ARG A 428 6.01 2.28 0.09
C ARG A 428 6.31 2.35 1.58
N ARG A 429 5.28 2.45 2.43
CA ARG A 429 5.45 2.44 3.89
C ARG A 429 6.04 1.12 4.37
N ALA A 430 5.50 -0.02 3.91
CA ALA A 430 6.03 -1.32 4.28
C ALA A 430 7.50 -1.50 3.85
N THR A 431 7.88 -1.06 2.66
CA THR A 431 9.26 -1.15 2.16
C THR A 431 10.21 -0.15 2.83
N ALA A 432 9.72 0.99 3.31
CA ALA A 432 10.52 1.93 4.09
C ALA A 432 10.86 1.35 5.48
N LEU A 433 9.94 0.57 6.05
CA LEU A 433 10.13 -0.13 7.31
C LEU A 433 11.01 -1.39 7.17
N VAL A 434 10.76 -2.19 6.13
CA VAL A 434 11.50 -3.42 5.84
C VAL A 434 11.86 -3.43 4.35
N PRO A 435 13.04 -2.92 3.97
CA PRO A 435 13.52 -2.96 2.60
C PRO A 435 13.54 -4.39 2.05
N GLY A 436 12.97 -4.59 0.86
CA GLY A 436 12.89 -5.91 0.23
C GLY A 436 11.84 -6.86 0.83
N HIS A 437 10.87 -6.35 1.62
CA HIS A 437 9.80 -7.18 2.18
C HIS A 437 9.13 -8.08 1.11
N PRO A 438 9.19 -9.42 1.23
CA PRO A 438 8.76 -10.34 0.16
C PRO A 438 7.30 -10.16 -0.26
N GLY A 439 6.41 -9.91 0.72
CA GLY A 439 5.00 -9.63 0.45
C GLY A 439 4.78 -8.32 -0.31
N ALA A 440 5.59 -7.29 -0.06
CA ALA A 440 5.48 -6.00 -0.74
C ALA A 440 5.92 -6.14 -2.21
N LEU A 441 7.05 -6.82 -2.45
CA LEU A 441 7.52 -7.16 -3.79
C LEU A 441 6.50 -8.00 -4.57
N ARG A 442 5.81 -8.94 -3.90
CA ARG A 442 4.74 -9.72 -4.52
C ARG A 442 3.56 -8.83 -4.92
N VAL A 443 3.11 -7.92 -4.06
CA VAL A 443 2.02 -6.98 -4.39
C VAL A 443 2.40 -6.11 -5.58
N LEU A 444 3.63 -5.61 -5.66
CA LEU A 444 4.13 -4.85 -6.81
C LEU A 444 4.09 -5.68 -8.10
N ARG A 445 4.64 -6.89 -8.10
CA ARG A 445 4.58 -7.79 -9.27
C ARG A 445 3.15 -8.10 -9.71
N LEU A 446 2.24 -8.28 -8.77
CA LEU A 446 0.82 -8.48 -9.08
C LEU A 446 0.18 -7.21 -9.66
N ALA A 447 0.53 -6.03 -9.15
CA ALA A 447 0.04 -4.75 -9.67
C ALA A 447 0.58 -4.46 -11.08
N GLU A 448 1.83 -4.80 -11.38
CA GLU A 448 2.44 -4.65 -12.70
C GLU A 448 1.80 -5.61 -13.72
N THR A 449 1.71 -6.89 -13.39
CA THR A 449 1.19 -7.91 -14.31
C THR A 449 -0.33 -7.86 -14.46
N ARG A 450 -1.03 -7.44 -13.40
CA ARG A 450 -2.51 -7.44 -13.30
C ARG A 450 -2.99 -6.24 -12.48
N PRO A 451 -2.94 -5.03 -13.05
CA PRO A 451 -3.23 -3.79 -12.31
C PRO A 451 -4.67 -3.71 -11.80
N VAL A 452 -5.62 -4.28 -12.54
CA VAL A 452 -7.05 -4.25 -12.21
C VAL A 452 -7.59 -5.68 -12.11
N PRO A 453 -8.07 -6.12 -10.92
CA PRO A 453 -8.75 -7.40 -10.76
C PRO A 453 -9.97 -7.53 -11.68
N ARG A 454 -10.27 -8.76 -12.14
CA ARG A 454 -11.38 -9.03 -13.06
C ARG A 454 -12.72 -8.57 -12.49
N TRP A 455 -12.99 -8.81 -11.21
CA TRP A 455 -14.23 -8.39 -10.56
C TRP A 455 -14.39 -6.87 -10.46
N ALA A 456 -13.30 -6.10 -10.53
CA ALA A 456 -13.37 -4.63 -10.50
C ALA A 456 -13.79 -4.04 -11.86
N ARG A 457 -13.77 -4.84 -12.93
CA ARG A 457 -14.18 -4.43 -14.29
C ARG A 457 -15.69 -4.54 -14.52
N ASP A 458 -16.41 -5.23 -13.64
CA ASP A 458 -17.86 -5.36 -13.70
C ASP A 458 -18.47 -4.70 -12.46
N ARG A 459 -19.36 -3.73 -12.68
CA ARG A 459 -20.08 -3.01 -11.64
C ARG A 459 -20.84 -3.97 -10.71
N ARG A 460 -21.28 -5.14 -11.13
CA ARG A 460 -22.02 -6.08 -10.27
C ARG A 460 -21.13 -6.80 -9.25
N THR A 461 -19.84 -6.90 -9.54
CA THR A 461 -18.86 -7.62 -8.73
C THR A 461 -17.85 -6.70 -8.05
N ALA A 462 -17.74 -5.46 -8.53
CA ALA A 462 -16.86 -4.44 -7.98
C ALA A 462 -17.24 -4.07 -6.54
N TRP A 463 -16.27 -3.51 -5.83
CA TRP A 463 -16.47 -2.90 -4.54
C TRP A 463 -17.17 -1.54 -4.71
N HIS A 464 -18.01 -1.14 -3.74
CA HIS A 464 -18.92 0.01 -3.90
C HIS A 464 -18.80 1.12 -2.86
N GLY A 465 -17.84 1.07 -1.95
CA GLY A 465 -17.78 2.01 -0.83
C GLY A 465 -18.28 1.37 0.45
#